data_AF-A0A9E3ST09-F1
#
_entry.id   AF-A0A9E3ST09-F1
#
_cell.length_a   1.000
_cell.length_b   1.000
_cell.length_c   1.000
_cell.angle_alpha   90.00
_cell.angle_beta   90.00
_cell.angle_gamma   90.00
#
_symmetry.space_group_name_H-M   'P 1'
#
loop_
_entity.id
_entity.type
_entity.pdbx_description
1 polymer ?
#
loop_
_entity_poly.entity_id
_entity_poly.type
_entity_poly.pdbx_seq_one_letter_code
_entity_poly.pdbx_strand_id
1 'polypeptide(L)'
;MRKFPWLDFLVILILAAVGRALLLASGALSFHSDEAVVALMARHINQGANPVFFYGQAYMGSLDAYLVAVGFRLFGESVLSIRLVQSGLYLLVVATAYRVGWQFSGRRLIAAVTGLLLALPAVNTALYTTVTLGGYNETLLLGNLILLLGYGAVHAESRSSWRWMALGLVAGLGWWTNGLIIMLAAPTGLILLIVWIRRRTPIREMIPALGLVLLGFFVGSAPWWVFDFTHQHAALSTYLMSQQTGEFAGIGIPYIPPSQRALGFLIIGLPTLVGLRFPWSSAYFLLPVGVLVVLTYALALYRLVRGHNPLRPEARLLVLLIPGLFTIIFIASTFGADPTGRYFLPLVVPLGIIFGTLVDDLASRVVSPGSRAAAVMLVALVIGYQAAGQSAAIQSPTGLTPQFDLISHIPNDHDDELIAFLLDHNLRQGYTNYWVAFRLAFLSGEQLTYSASLPYKADLSYNRADNRYPPYAQATAASDSIAYITTRLPALDQRLEAAFEARGIAYEKAVIGDFHVYYGFPTTPHLTLADL
;
A
#
# COMPACT_ATOMS: atom_id res chain seq x y z
N MET A 1 3.52 20.13 32.68
CA MET A 1 3.37 19.36 31.42
C MET A 1 1.90 19.13 31.16
N ARG A 2 1.39 19.39 29.94
CA ARG A 2 -0.02 19.08 29.61
C ARG A 2 -0.21 17.56 29.62
N LYS A 3 -1.28 17.07 30.26
CA LYS A 3 -1.60 15.63 30.31
C LYS A 3 -1.99 15.14 28.91
N PHE A 4 -1.67 13.89 28.61
CA PHE A 4 -2.07 13.27 27.35
C PHE A 4 -3.60 13.18 27.28
N PRO A 5 -4.24 13.64 26.19
CA PRO A 5 -5.71 13.63 26.03
C PRO A 5 -6.25 12.22 25.72
N TRP A 6 -6.34 11.36 26.74
CA TRP A 6 -6.78 9.96 26.61
C TRP A 6 -8.20 9.80 26.05
N LEU A 7 -9.13 10.68 26.40
CA LEU A 7 -10.52 10.57 25.93
C LEU A 7 -10.61 10.72 24.40
N ASP A 8 -10.01 11.77 23.83
CA ASP A 8 -9.99 11.98 22.38
C ASP A 8 -9.31 10.82 21.66
N PHE A 9 -8.19 10.35 22.22
CA PHE A 9 -7.44 9.23 21.69
C PHE A 9 -8.32 7.98 21.59
N LEU A 10 -9.04 7.62 22.66
CA LEU A 10 -9.93 6.46 22.66
C LEU A 10 -11.12 6.64 21.71
N VAL A 11 -11.75 7.82 21.69
CA VAL A 11 -12.87 8.11 20.77
C VAL A 11 -12.42 7.97 19.32
N ILE A 12 -11.25 8.50 18.95
CA ILE A 12 -10.71 8.41 17.60
C ILE A 12 -10.41 6.96 17.20
N LEU A 13 -9.87 6.15 18.12
CA LEU A 13 -9.64 4.74 17.86
C LEU A 13 -10.94 3.95 17.69
N ILE A 14 -11.97 4.26 18.48
CA ILE A 14 -13.30 3.67 18.32
C ILE A 14 -13.88 4.06 16.96
N LEU A 15 -13.81 5.33 16.57
CA LEU A 15 -14.27 5.80 15.26
C LEU A 15 -13.53 5.08 14.12
N ALA A 16 -12.21 4.93 14.22
CA ALA A 16 -11.42 4.19 13.24
C ALA A 16 -11.84 2.71 13.17
N ALA A 17 -12.05 2.06 14.32
CA ALA A 17 -12.46 0.66 14.38
C ALA A 17 -13.87 0.45 13.79
N VAL A 18 -14.82 1.33 14.11
CA VAL A 18 -16.17 1.33 13.52
C VAL A 18 -16.11 1.56 12.03
N GLY A 19 -15.32 2.53 11.57
CA GLY A 19 -15.11 2.79 10.13
C GLY A 19 -14.57 1.56 9.40
N ARG A 20 -13.61 0.85 9.98
CA ARG A 20 -13.08 -0.42 9.44
C ARG A 20 -14.14 -1.51 9.41
N ALA A 21 -14.87 -1.70 10.51
CA ALA A 21 -15.94 -2.70 10.56
C ALA A 21 -17.02 -2.46 9.50
N LEU A 22 -17.44 -1.19 9.32
CA LEU A 22 -18.42 -0.82 8.29
C LEU A 22 -17.88 -1.03 6.87
N LEU A 23 -16.61 -0.66 6.62
CA LEU A 23 -15.99 -0.88 5.31
C LEU A 23 -15.89 -2.38 4.99
N LEU A 24 -15.49 -3.23 5.94
CA LEU A 24 -15.42 -4.67 5.74
C LEU A 24 -16.81 -5.30 5.57
N ALA A 25 -17.79 -4.88 6.38
CA ALA A 25 -19.17 -5.36 6.30
C ALA A 25 -19.86 -4.96 4.99
N SER A 26 -19.38 -3.93 4.30
CA SER A 26 -19.93 -3.51 3.01
C SER A 26 -19.69 -4.51 1.88
N GLY A 27 -18.70 -5.40 2.00
CA GLY A 27 -18.31 -6.31 0.92
C GLY A 27 -17.73 -5.64 -0.33
N ALA A 28 -17.55 -4.30 -0.33
CA ALA A 28 -17.20 -3.55 -1.53
C ALA A 28 -15.70 -3.57 -1.90
N LEU A 29 -14.86 -4.27 -1.13
CA LEU A 29 -13.42 -4.40 -1.41
C LEU A 29 -13.16 -5.68 -2.19
N SER A 30 -12.67 -5.58 -3.41
CA SER A 30 -12.35 -6.76 -4.20
C SER A 30 -11.13 -7.50 -3.66
N PHE A 31 -11.18 -8.83 -3.73
CA PHE A 31 -10.05 -9.71 -3.45
C PHE A 31 -9.39 -10.11 -4.77
N HIS A 32 -8.12 -9.79 -4.92
CA HIS A 32 -7.39 -9.91 -6.19
C HIS A 32 -6.03 -10.56 -5.98
N SER A 33 -5.35 -10.87 -7.09
CA SER A 33 -4.18 -11.76 -7.03
C SER A 33 -2.95 -11.19 -6.30
N ASP A 34 -2.71 -9.88 -6.27
CA ASP A 34 -1.64 -9.33 -5.41
C ASP A 34 -1.90 -9.62 -3.92
N GLU A 35 -3.15 -9.51 -3.49
CA GLU A 35 -3.54 -9.85 -2.12
C GLU A 35 -3.48 -11.36 -1.87
N ALA A 36 -3.91 -12.15 -2.86
CA ALA A 36 -3.86 -13.61 -2.79
C ALA A 36 -2.42 -14.14 -2.73
N VAL A 37 -1.46 -13.46 -3.36
CA VAL A 37 -0.03 -13.80 -3.23
C VAL A 37 0.42 -13.66 -1.77
N VAL A 38 0.05 -12.58 -1.07
CA VAL A 38 0.37 -12.44 0.38
C VAL A 38 -0.30 -13.54 1.19
N ALA A 39 -1.55 -13.86 0.86
CA ALA A 39 -2.30 -14.91 1.53
C ALA A 39 -1.64 -16.29 1.36
N LEU A 40 -1.21 -16.63 0.14
CA LEU A 40 -0.47 -17.85 -0.17
C LEU A 40 0.89 -17.87 0.53
N MET A 41 1.63 -16.76 0.52
CA MET A 41 2.88 -16.66 1.28
C MET A 41 2.66 -16.92 2.78
N ALA A 42 1.60 -16.37 3.36
CA ALA A 42 1.24 -16.59 4.76
C ALA A 42 0.89 -18.05 5.06
N ARG A 43 0.14 -18.71 4.17
CA ARG A 43 -0.09 -20.17 4.23
C ARG A 43 1.23 -20.94 4.17
N HIS A 44 2.10 -20.64 3.21
CA HIS A 44 3.37 -21.35 3.05
C HIS A 44 4.29 -21.12 4.27
N ILE A 45 4.28 -19.93 4.87
CA ILE A 45 5.00 -19.65 6.13
C ILE A 45 4.50 -20.56 7.25
N ASN A 46 3.19 -20.79 7.37
CA ASN A 46 2.63 -21.72 8.34
C ASN A 46 2.96 -23.19 8.03
N GLN A 47 3.28 -23.51 6.77
CA GLN A 47 3.77 -24.81 6.33
C GLN A 47 5.31 -24.95 6.44
N GLY A 48 6.03 -23.89 6.85
CA GLY A 48 7.47 -23.92 7.10
C GLY A 48 8.33 -23.14 6.09
N ALA A 49 7.75 -22.46 5.11
CA ALA A 49 8.48 -21.59 4.20
C ALA A 49 9.02 -20.32 4.93
N ASN A 50 10.13 -19.78 4.42
CA ASN A 50 10.74 -18.55 4.96
C ASN A 50 11.04 -17.57 3.81
N PRO A 51 10.01 -16.99 3.17
CA PRO A 51 10.23 -16.03 2.09
C PRO A 51 10.82 -14.74 2.64
N VAL A 52 11.90 -14.25 2.04
CA VAL A 52 12.50 -12.96 2.40
C VAL A 52 11.76 -11.79 1.76
N PHE A 53 11.34 -11.98 0.51
CA PHE A 53 10.60 -11.00 -0.27
C PHE A 53 9.28 -11.57 -0.79
N PHE A 54 8.39 -10.66 -1.17
CA PHE A 54 7.18 -10.93 -1.90
C PHE A 54 7.43 -11.81 -3.12
N TYR A 55 6.60 -12.83 -3.35
CA TYR A 55 6.83 -13.77 -4.45
C TYR A 55 6.97 -13.06 -5.81
N GLY A 56 7.98 -13.47 -6.57
CA GLY A 56 8.32 -12.93 -7.89
C GLY A 56 8.89 -11.50 -7.93
N GLN A 57 9.23 -10.88 -6.79
CA GLN A 57 9.90 -9.57 -6.77
C GLN A 57 10.83 -9.42 -5.55
N ALA A 58 12.00 -8.81 -5.74
CA ALA A 58 13.03 -8.78 -4.69
C ALA A 58 13.17 -7.43 -3.95
N TYR A 59 12.09 -6.65 -3.78
CA TYR A 59 12.18 -5.31 -3.16
C TYR A 59 11.13 -5.00 -2.09
N MET A 60 10.12 -5.85 -1.93
CA MET A 60 9.08 -5.71 -0.89
C MET A 60 9.19 -6.89 0.07
N GLY A 61 9.64 -6.64 1.29
CA GLY A 61 9.90 -7.68 2.28
C GLY A 61 8.64 -8.38 2.74
N SER A 62 8.79 -9.63 3.20
CA SER A 62 7.65 -10.48 3.56
C SER A 62 7.03 -10.20 4.94
N LEU A 63 7.36 -9.08 5.60
CA LEU A 63 6.84 -8.77 6.95
C LEU A 63 5.30 -8.85 7.01
N ASP A 64 4.64 -8.35 5.97
CA ASP A 64 3.18 -8.39 5.81
C ASP A 64 2.66 -9.84 5.82
N ALA A 65 3.25 -10.71 5.00
CA ALA A 65 2.92 -12.13 4.96
C ALA A 65 3.17 -12.84 6.30
N TYR A 66 4.23 -12.48 7.04
CA TYR A 66 4.47 -13.01 8.39
C TYR A 66 3.38 -12.62 9.38
N LEU A 67 2.92 -11.36 9.34
CA LEU A 67 1.85 -10.90 10.21
C LEU A 67 0.51 -11.56 9.83
N VAL A 68 0.23 -11.72 8.55
CA VAL A 68 -0.94 -12.48 8.05
C VAL A 68 -0.85 -13.95 8.44
N ALA A 69 0.33 -14.58 8.41
CA ALA A 69 0.52 -15.97 8.85
C ALA A 69 0.13 -16.17 10.32
N VAL A 70 0.50 -15.22 11.19
CA VAL A 70 0.04 -15.20 12.58
C VAL A 70 -1.48 -15.03 12.65
N GLY A 71 -2.05 -14.14 11.84
CA GLY A 71 -3.50 -13.96 11.72
C GLY A 71 -4.23 -15.25 11.34
N PHE A 72 -3.70 -16.02 10.39
CA PHE A 72 -4.27 -17.32 10.00
C PHE A 72 -4.25 -18.34 11.13
N ARG A 73 -3.22 -18.35 11.99
CA ARG A 73 -3.20 -19.21 13.19
C ARG A 73 -4.26 -18.81 14.22
N LEU A 74 -4.62 -17.53 14.29
CA LEU A 74 -5.56 -17.00 15.29
C LEU A 74 -7.03 -17.07 14.84
N PHE A 75 -7.29 -16.81 13.56
CA PHE A 75 -8.65 -16.62 13.03
C PHE A 75 -9.02 -17.60 11.91
N GLY A 76 -8.10 -18.51 11.52
CA GLY A 76 -8.25 -19.40 10.38
C GLY A 76 -7.83 -18.75 9.05
N GLU A 77 -7.63 -19.56 8.02
CA GLU A 77 -7.28 -19.08 6.68
C GLU A 77 -8.53 -18.55 5.97
N SER A 78 -8.62 -17.23 5.80
CA SER A 78 -9.70 -16.58 5.07
C SER A 78 -9.29 -15.18 4.63
N VAL A 79 -10.00 -14.62 3.64
CA VAL A 79 -9.82 -13.21 3.25
C VAL A 79 -10.09 -12.29 4.44
N LEU A 80 -11.13 -12.58 5.24
CA LEU A 80 -11.46 -11.79 6.43
C LEU A 80 -10.30 -11.75 7.44
N SER A 81 -9.61 -12.87 7.66
CA SER A 81 -8.45 -12.92 8.57
C SER A 81 -7.35 -11.96 8.14
N ILE A 82 -7.08 -11.85 6.83
CA ILE A 82 -6.16 -10.86 6.26
C ILE A 82 -6.63 -9.45 6.60
N ARG A 83 -7.90 -9.15 6.34
CA ARG A 83 -8.51 -7.83 6.60
C ARG A 83 -8.46 -7.44 8.07
N LEU A 84 -8.62 -8.39 8.99
CA LEU A 84 -8.55 -8.16 10.43
C LEU A 84 -7.12 -7.79 10.86
N VAL A 85 -6.10 -8.48 10.32
CA VAL A 85 -4.68 -8.12 10.55
C VAL A 85 -4.41 -6.71 10.04
N GLN A 86 -4.79 -6.39 8.80
CA GLN A 86 -4.58 -5.06 8.22
C GLN A 86 -5.33 -3.97 9.00
N SER A 87 -6.55 -4.25 9.45
CA SER A 87 -7.33 -3.32 10.28
C SER A 87 -6.68 -3.08 11.64
N GLY A 88 -6.17 -4.13 12.30
CA GLY A 88 -5.44 -4.02 13.55
C GLY A 88 -4.18 -3.17 13.41
N LEU A 89 -3.38 -3.41 12.36
CA LEU A 89 -2.21 -2.59 12.05
C LEU A 89 -2.60 -1.14 11.77
N TYR A 90 -3.69 -0.91 11.03
CA TYR A 90 -4.15 0.45 10.78
C TYR A 90 -4.57 1.18 12.06
N LEU A 91 -5.22 0.52 13.01
CA LEU A 91 -5.52 1.13 14.31
C LEU A 91 -4.25 1.58 15.05
N LEU A 92 -3.15 0.82 14.94
CA LEU A 92 -1.85 1.24 15.44
C LEU A 92 -1.28 2.44 14.67
N VAL A 93 -1.50 2.52 13.35
CA VAL A 93 -1.16 3.71 12.55
C VAL A 93 -1.93 4.94 13.04
N VAL A 94 -3.24 4.83 13.26
CA VAL A 94 -4.06 5.94 13.81
C VAL A 94 -3.56 6.35 15.20
N ALA A 95 -3.32 5.37 16.08
CA ALA A 95 -2.84 5.60 17.44
C ALA A 95 -1.50 6.35 17.45
N THR A 96 -0.55 5.89 16.63
CA THR A 96 0.78 6.49 16.53
C THR A 96 0.75 7.83 15.84
N ALA A 97 -0.11 8.06 14.84
CA ALA A 97 -0.28 9.36 14.20
C ALA A 97 -0.84 10.41 15.17
N TYR A 98 -1.85 10.05 15.98
CA TYR A 98 -2.34 10.90 17.07
C TYR A 98 -1.18 11.27 18.03
N ARG A 99 -0.38 10.27 18.40
CA ARG A 99 0.79 10.45 19.28
C ARG A 99 1.84 11.37 18.65
N VAL A 100 2.12 11.27 17.36
CA VAL A 100 3.03 12.16 16.60
C VAL A 100 2.48 13.58 16.64
N GLY A 101 1.20 13.79 16.28
CA GLY A 101 0.55 15.09 16.33
C GLY A 101 0.63 15.73 17.73
N TRP A 102 0.44 14.94 18.79
CA TRP A 102 0.61 15.39 20.17
C TRP A 102 2.07 15.71 20.53
N GLN A 103 3.02 14.86 20.16
CA GLN A 103 4.44 15.05 20.48
C GLN A 103 5.00 16.29 19.78
N PHE A 104 4.58 16.54 18.53
CA PHE A 104 5.06 17.65 17.71
C PHE A 104 4.45 18.99 18.10
N SER A 105 3.26 19.01 18.72
CA SER A 105 2.55 20.25 19.04
C SER A 105 2.36 20.52 20.53
N GLY A 106 2.15 19.49 21.34
CA GLY A 106 1.61 19.62 22.70
C GLY A 106 0.20 20.24 22.74
N ARG A 107 -0.53 20.23 21.61
CA ARG A 107 -1.88 20.78 21.48
C ARG A 107 -2.88 19.66 21.21
N ARG A 108 -3.93 19.61 22.03
CA ARG A 108 -4.99 18.59 21.96
C ARG A 108 -5.67 18.60 20.59
N LEU A 109 -6.01 19.79 20.08
CA LEU A 109 -6.76 19.96 18.84
C LEU A 109 -5.98 19.49 17.61
N ILE A 110 -4.67 19.80 17.53
CA ILE A 110 -3.82 19.31 16.43
C ILE A 110 -3.79 17.78 16.42
N ALA A 111 -3.54 17.15 17.57
CA ALA A 111 -3.53 15.69 17.69
C ALA A 111 -4.89 15.06 17.34
N ALA A 112 -5.98 15.65 17.83
CA ALA A 112 -7.34 15.19 17.55
C ALA A 112 -7.71 15.30 16.07
N VAL A 113 -7.39 16.40 15.41
CA VAL A 113 -7.65 16.58 13.98
C VAL A 113 -6.80 15.62 13.15
N THR A 114 -5.51 15.45 13.47
CA THR A 114 -4.66 14.46 12.80
C THR A 114 -5.24 13.05 12.94
N GLY A 115 -5.58 12.64 14.17
CA GLY A 115 -6.17 11.33 14.41
C GLY A 115 -7.54 11.13 13.74
N LEU A 116 -8.41 12.15 13.77
CA LEU A 116 -9.73 12.09 13.15
C LEU A 116 -9.66 11.94 11.62
N LEU A 117 -8.73 12.64 10.95
CA LEU A 117 -8.50 12.49 9.52
C LEU A 117 -7.99 11.11 9.14
N LEU A 118 -7.27 10.42 10.03
CA LEU A 118 -6.89 9.01 9.81
C LEU A 118 -7.98 8.03 10.25
N ALA A 119 -8.85 8.39 11.20
CA ALA A 119 -10.00 7.56 11.54
C ALA A 119 -11.03 7.51 10.41
N LEU A 120 -11.21 8.62 9.69
CA LEU A 120 -12.08 8.77 8.52
C LEU A 120 -11.26 9.28 7.32
N PRO A 121 -10.42 8.43 6.74
CA PRO A 121 -9.43 8.86 5.76
C PRO A 121 -10.01 8.97 4.34
N ALA A 122 -9.23 9.54 3.42
CA ALA A 122 -9.54 9.50 1.99
C ALA A 122 -9.65 8.06 1.46
N VAL A 123 -10.42 7.86 0.39
CA VAL A 123 -10.63 6.55 -0.26
C VAL A 123 -9.31 5.83 -0.55
N ASN A 124 -8.29 6.55 -1.04
CA ASN A 124 -6.95 6.00 -1.29
C ASN A 124 -6.34 5.36 -0.03
N THR A 125 -6.38 6.08 1.09
CA THR A 125 -5.83 5.57 2.34
C THR A 125 -6.68 4.45 2.90
N ALA A 126 -8.02 4.54 2.84
CA ALA A 126 -8.92 3.47 3.26
C ALA A 126 -8.63 2.16 2.51
N LEU A 127 -8.52 2.22 1.17
CA LEU A 127 -8.19 1.11 0.29
C LEU A 127 -6.84 0.48 0.68
N TYR A 128 -5.73 1.21 0.51
CA TYR A 128 -4.37 0.66 0.63
C TYR A 128 -3.93 0.28 2.06
N THR A 129 -4.80 0.50 3.04
CA THR A 129 -4.61 0.02 4.41
C THR A 129 -5.62 -1.05 4.81
N THR A 130 -6.49 -1.47 3.87
CA THR A 130 -7.36 -2.64 3.99
C THR A 130 -6.91 -3.78 3.09
N VAL A 131 -6.51 -3.47 1.85
CA VAL A 131 -5.85 -4.42 0.93
C VAL A 131 -4.36 -4.52 1.24
N THR A 132 -3.91 -5.75 1.52
CA THR A 132 -2.48 -6.04 1.62
C THR A 132 -1.89 -6.15 0.22
N LEU A 133 -0.84 -5.36 -0.02
CA LEU A 133 -0.08 -5.30 -1.27
C LEU A 133 1.43 -5.20 -0.98
N GLY A 134 1.87 -5.80 0.14
CA GLY A 134 3.25 -5.82 0.60
C GLY A 134 3.65 -4.61 1.45
N GLY A 135 2.97 -4.45 2.58
CA GLY A 135 3.56 -3.77 3.75
C GLY A 135 3.22 -2.29 3.95
N TYR A 136 2.12 -1.78 3.39
CA TYR A 136 1.79 -0.35 3.51
C TYR A 136 1.46 0.07 4.96
N ASN A 137 0.67 -0.72 5.69
CA ASN A 137 0.33 -0.42 7.09
C ASN A 137 1.57 -0.42 7.98
N GLU A 138 2.45 -1.39 7.78
CA GLU A 138 3.73 -1.58 8.45
C GLU A 138 4.64 -0.39 8.16
N THR A 139 4.73 0.05 6.91
CA THR A 139 5.51 1.23 6.52
C THR A 139 5.03 2.48 7.22
N LEU A 140 3.71 2.69 7.31
CA LEU A 140 3.12 3.84 8.02
C LEU A 140 3.36 3.75 9.53
N LEU A 141 3.21 2.56 10.11
CA LEU A 141 3.42 2.34 11.54
C LEU A 141 4.89 2.56 11.92
N LEU A 142 5.81 1.88 11.23
CA LEU A 142 7.26 2.01 11.42
C LEU A 142 7.70 3.45 11.14
N GLY A 143 7.13 4.09 10.12
CA GLY A 143 7.31 5.50 9.81
C GLY A 143 6.92 6.43 10.96
N ASN A 144 5.76 6.23 11.57
CA ASN A 144 5.35 6.98 12.75
C ASN A 144 6.28 6.73 13.94
N LEU A 145 6.73 5.49 14.14
CA LEU A 145 7.71 5.17 15.18
C LEU A 145 9.06 5.87 14.93
N ILE A 146 9.53 5.97 13.69
CA ILE A 146 10.71 6.75 13.31
C ILE A 146 10.53 8.22 13.69
N LEU A 147 9.37 8.82 13.38
CA LEU A 147 9.08 10.20 13.77
C LEU A 147 9.08 10.38 15.29
N LEU A 148 8.46 9.45 16.04
CA LEU A 148 8.37 9.49 17.50
C LEU A 148 9.74 9.34 18.17
N LEU A 149 10.52 8.35 17.75
CA LEU A 149 11.85 8.03 18.27
C LEU A 149 12.85 9.11 17.87
N GLY A 150 12.88 9.51 16.60
CA GLY A 150 13.80 10.52 16.08
C GLY A 150 13.57 11.89 16.73
N TYR A 151 12.30 12.33 16.85
CA TYR A 151 12.00 13.60 17.52
C TYR A 151 12.31 13.53 19.03
N GLY A 152 12.03 12.40 19.69
CA GLY A 152 12.31 12.17 21.10
C GLY A 152 13.82 12.16 21.43
N ALA A 153 14.62 11.52 20.58
CA ALA A 153 16.07 11.43 20.69
C ALA A 153 16.75 12.82 20.66
N VAL A 154 16.14 13.82 20.03
CA VAL A 154 16.70 15.18 19.94
C VAL A 154 16.38 16.05 21.16
N HIS A 155 15.21 15.87 21.76
CA HIS A 155 14.66 16.88 22.66
C HIS A 155 14.68 16.49 24.14
N ALA A 156 14.22 15.29 24.45
CA ALA A 156 14.00 14.89 25.83
C ALA A 156 14.97 13.79 26.28
N GLU A 157 15.50 13.00 25.34
CA GLU A 157 16.02 11.67 25.68
C GLU A 157 17.31 11.32 24.92
N SER A 158 18.12 12.33 24.60
CA SER A 158 19.33 12.20 23.78
C SER A 158 20.39 11.24 24.32
N ARG A 159 20.42 11.04 25.65
CA ARG A 159 21.33 10.10 26.32
C ARG A 159 20.85 8.64 26.30
N SER A 160 19.68 8.38 25.72
CA SER A 160 19.04 7.07 25.76
C SER A 160 19.55 6.16 24.64
N SER A 161 20.60 5.39 24.90
CA SER A 161 21.22 4.48 23.91
C SER A 161 20.23 3.53 23.23
N TRP A 162 19.28 2.97 23.97
CA TRP A 162 18.28 2.06 23.40
C TRP A 162 17.40 2.73 22.33
N ARG A 163 17.16 4.05 22.41
CA ARG A 163 16.34 4.77 21.42
C ARG A 163 17.05 4.95 20.10
N TRP A 164 18.36 5.20 20.14
CA TRP A 164 19.18 5.25 18.94
C TRP A 164 19.21 3.89 18.25
N MET A 165 19.41 2.82 19.02
CA MET A 165 19.31 1.45 18.51
C MET A 165 17.92 1.14 17.94
N ALA A 166 16.85 1.47 18.67
CA ALA A 166 15.47 1.25 18.23
C ALA A 166 15.12 2.07 16.98
N LEU A 167 15.59 3.32 16.87
CA LEU A 167 15.41 4.15 15.68
C LEU A 167 16.04 3.48 14.46
N GLY A 168 17.28 3.00 14.60
CA GLY A 168 17.96 2.21 13.57
C GLY A 168 17.17 0.96 13.20
N LEU A 169 16.81 0.15 14.20
CA LEU A 169 16.07 -1.10 14.02
C LEU A 169 14.75 -0.90 13.27
N VAL A 170 13.95 0.09 13.68
CA VAL A 170 12.67 0.41 13.03
C VAL A 170 12.87 0.92 11.61
N ALA A 171 13.90 1.75 11.37
CA ALA A 171 14.24 2.21 10.03
C ALA A 171 14.72 1.05 9.12
N GLY A 172 15.52 0.14 9.64
CA GLY A 172 16.00 -1.05 8.92
C GLY A 172 14.88 -2.03 8.62
N LEU A 173 14.03 -2.33 9.61
CA LEU A 173 12.85 -3.17 9.42
C LEU A 173 11.90 -2.55 8.39
N GLY A 174 11.69 -1.23 8.46
CA GLY A 174 10.89 -0.52 7.47
C GLY A 174 11.51 -0.58 6.07
N TRP A 175 12.84 -0.52 5.96
CA TRP A 175 13.55 -0.61 4.68
C TRP A 175 13.38 -1.98 4.05
N TRP A 176 13.52 -3.05 4.84
CA TRP A 176 13.28 -4.41 4.35
C TRP A 176 11.83 -4.58 3.91
N THR A 177 10.85 -4.11 4.69
CA THR A 177 9.43 -4.21 4.35
C THR A 177 9.09 -3.46 3.07
N ASN A 178 9.44 -2.17 2.98
CA ASN A 178 9.13 -1.35 1.82
C ASN A 178 10.05 -0.13 1.75
N GLY A 179 10.75 0.06 0.63
CA GLY A 179 11.62 1.23 0.40
C GLY A 179 10.93 2.59 0.58
N LEU A 180 9.59 2.64 0.54
CA LEU A 180 8.79 3.83 0.84
C LEU A 180 9.06 4.41 2.25
N ILE A 181 9.61 3.63 3.18
CA ILE A 181 10.05 4.12 4.50
C ILE A 181 10.99 5.33 4.41
N ILE A 182 11.75 5.44 3.30
CA ILE A 182 12.72 6.52 3.09
C ILE A 182 12.07 7.91 3.20
N MET A 183 10.78 8.01 2.87
CA MET A 183 9.99 9.24 2.94
C MET A 183 9.83 9.77 4.37
N LEU A 184 10.04 8.93 5.38
CA LEU A 184 9.97 9.28 6.80
C LEU A 184 11.34 9.17 7.48
N ALA A 185 12.16 8.21 7.05
CA ALA A 185 13.52 8.02 7.55
C ALA A 185 14.48 9.15 7.15
N ALA A 186 14.50 9.56 5.87
CA ALA A 186 15.44 10.57 5.38
C ALA A 186 15.18 11.98 5.99
N PRO A 187 13.93 12.50 6.04
CA PRO A 187 13.66 13.76 6.73
C PRO A 187 14.03 13.71 8.22
N THR A 188 13.83 12.56 8.86
CA THR A 188 14.20 12.35 10.27
C THR A 188 15.71 12.36 10.44
N GLY A 189 16.47 11.65 9.61
CA GLY A 189 17.94 11.71 9.61
C GLY A 189 18.48 13.12 9.38
N LEU A 190 17.86 13.86 8.44
CA LEU A 190 18.26 15.24 8.15
C LEU A 190 17.97 16.18 9.33
N ILE A 191 16.84 16.07 10.01
CA ILE A 191 16.57 16.91 11.19
C ILE A 191 17.53 16.60 12.34
N LEU A 192 17.90 15.32 12.55
CA LEU A 192 18.91 14.94 13.54
C LEU A 192 20.24 15.65 13.25
N LEU A 193 20.70 15.59 12.01
CA LEU A 193 21.94 16.24 11.57
C LEU A 193 21.88 17.77 11.74
N ILE A 194 20.79 18.40 11.28
CA ILE A 194 20.58 19.84 11.41
C ILE A 194 20.65 20.28 12.87
N VAL A 195 20.05 19.50 13.78
CA VAL A 195 20.04 19.86 15.20
C VAL A 195 21.42 19.67 15.83
N TRP A 196 22.13 18.60 15.49
CA TRP A 196 23.52 18.42 15.95
C TRP A 196 24.42 19.58 15.52
N ILE A 197 24.30 20.02 14.26
CA ILE A 197 25.04 21.16 13.72
C ILE A 197 24.67 22.45 14.46
N ARG A 198 23.37 22.75 14.61
CA ARG A 198 22.89 23.95 15.31
C ARG A 198 23.31 24.01 16.78
N ARG A 199 23.34 22.86 17.45
CA ARG A 199 23.79 22.74 18.84
C ARG A 199 25.30 22.63 19.01
N ARG A 200 26.07 22.60 17.91
CA ARG A 200 27.52 22.36 17.91
C ARG A 200 27.89 21.12 18.75
N THR A 201 27.11 20.05 18.57
CA THR A 201 27.32 18.80 19.31
C THR A 201 28.69 18.24 18.95
N PRO A 202 29.56 17.91 19.92
CA PRO A 202 30.90 17.41 19.60
C PRO A 202 30.83 16.02 18.97
N ILE A 203 31.71 15.74 18.01
CA ILE A 203 31.69 14.49 17.23
C ILE A 203 31.75 13.24 18.09
N ARG A 204 32.44 13.30 19.24
CA ARG A 204 32.53 12.22 20.24
C ARG A 204 31.19 11.82 20.83
N GLU A 205 30.21 12.72 20.86
CA GLU A 205 28.84 12.44 21.32
C GLU A 205 27.95 11.95 20.16
N MET A 206 28.29 12.30 18.91
CA MET A 206 27.56 11.87 17.71
C MET A 206 27.91 10.43 17.32
N ILE A 207 29.18 10.04 17.41
CA ILE A 207 29.67 8.71 16.98
C ILE A 207 28.91 7.56 17.65
N PRO A 208 28.72 7.52 18.98
CA PRO A 208 27.99 6.43 19.63
C PRO A 208 26.52 6.36 19.18
N ALA A 209 25.86 7.52 19.05
CA ALA A 209 24.48 7.58 18.58
C ALA A 209 24.35 7.08 17.14
N LEU A 210 25.23 7.54 16.24
CA LEU A 210 25.28 7.09 14.85
C LEU A 210 25.61 5.60 14.76
N GLY A 211 26.58 5.12 15.54
CA GLY A 211 26.93 3.71 15.59
C GLY A 211 25.76 2.82 16.00
N LEU A 212 24.97 3.24 17.00
CA LEU A 212 23.77 2.51 17.43
C LEU A 212 22.65 2.56 16.38
N VAL A 213 22.43 3.69 15.72
CA VAL A 213 21.47 3.79 14.62
C VAL A 213 21.87 2.90 13.45
N LEU A 214 23.15 2.93 13.05
CA LEU A 214 23.64 2.09 11.96
C LEU A 214 23.56 0.61 12.31
N LEU A 215 24.01 0.23 13.51
CA LEU A 215 23.88 -1.15 13.99
C LEU A 215 22.43 -1.61 14.00
N GLY A 216 21.52 -0.81 14.55
CA GLY A 216 20.09 -1.10 14.53
C GLY A 216 19.57 -1.24 13.11
N PHE A 217 19.94 -0.34 12.21
CA PHE A 217 19.51 -0.37 10.81
C PHE A 217 19.93 -1.66 10.12
N PHE A 218 21.21 -2.05 10.21
CA PHE A 218 21.69 -3.28 9.58
C PHE A 218 21.10 -4.54 10.21
N VAL A 219 20.82 -4.54 11.52
CA VAL A 219 20.10 -5.65 12.17
C VAL A 219 18.65 -5.73 11.68
N GLY A 220 17.93 -4.61 11.64
CA GLY A 220 16.54 -4.56 11.20
C GLY A 220 16.36 -4.86 9.71
N SER A 221 17.33 -4.48 8.88
CA SER A 221 17.36 -4.73 7.43
C SER A 221 18.18 -5.97 7.05
N ALA A 222 18.62 -6.79 8.01
CA ALA A 222 19.47 -7.94 7.74
C ALA A 222 18.91 -8.90 6.66
N PRO A 223 17.60 -9.21 6.62
CA PRO A 223 17.04 -10.07 5.57
C PRO A 223 17.28 -9.49 4.16
N TRP A 224 17.17 -8.17 4.01
CA TRP A 224 17.39 -7.47 2.74
C TRP A 224 18.84 -7.66 2.27
N TRP A 225 19.82 -7.39 3.13
CA TRP A 225 21.25 -7.47 2.78
C TRP A 225 21.70 -8.89 2.51
N VAL A 226 21.32 -9.84 3.37
CA VAL A 226 21.68 -11.25 3.20
C VAL A 226 21.15 -11.74 1.86
N PHE A 227 19.89 -11.45 1.55
CA PHE A 227 19.31 -11.87 0.28
C PHE A 227 19.99 -11.20 -0.92
N ASP A 228 20.24 -9.89 -0.86
CA ASP A 228 20.88 -9.16 -1.96
C ASP A 228 22.26 -9.74 -2.29
N PHE A 229 23.07 -10.06 -1.27
CA PHE A 229 24.39 -10.66 -1.46
C PHE A 229 24.34 -12.10 -1.98
N THR A 230 23.28 -12.87 -1.68
CA THR A 230 23.16 -14.25 -2.16
C THR A 230 22.41 -14.40 -3.49
N HIS A 231 21.75 -13.35 -3.98
CA HIS A 231 20.91 -13.38 -5.20
C HIS A 231 21.35 -12.33 -6.23
N GLN A 232 22.65 -12.22 -6.49
CA GLN A 232 23.23 -11.37 -7.55
C GLN A 232 22.76 -9.90 -7.49
N HIS A 233 22.61 -9.35 -6.29
CA HIS A 233 22.15 -7.98 -6.08
C HIS A 233 20.75 -7.68 -6.64
N ALA A 234 19.85 -8.67 -6.64
CA ALA A 234 18.49 -8.53 -7.16
C ALA A 234 17.68 -7.42 -6.46
N ALA A 235 17.88 -7.20 -5.15
CA ALA A 235 17.15 -6.18 -4.42
C ALA A 235 17.66 -4.78 -4.78
N LEU A 236 18.98 -4.61 -4.84
CA LEU A 236 19.62 -3.36 -5.21
C LEU A 236 19.33 -2.97 -6.67
N SER A 237 19.33 -3.93 -7.60
CA SER A 237 19.08 -3.67 -9.02
C SER A 237 17.70 -3.07 -9.30
N THR A 238 16.70 -3.40 -8.47
CA THR A 238 15.36 -2.77 -8.52
C THR A 238 15.46 -1.25 -8.42
N TYR A 239 16.23 -0.74 -7.47
CA TYR A 239 16.32 0.70 -7.21
C TYR A 239 17.26 1.42 -8.18
N LEU A 240 18.30 0.74 -8.68
CA LEU A 240 19.29 1.35 -9.58
C LEU A 240 18.89 1.27 -11.06
N MET A 241 18.35 0.12 -11.48
CA MET A 241 18.09 -0.18 -12.89
C MET A 241 16.60 -0.12 -13.24
N SER A 242 15.72 -0.07 -12.22
CA SER A 242 14.25 -0.09 -12.40
C SER A 242 13.75 -1.29 -13.22
N GLN A 243 14.55 -2.35 -13.27
CA GLN A 243 14.27 -3.61 -13.95
C GLN A 243 14.86 -4.74 -13.11
N GLN A 244 14.08 -5.80 -12.95
CA GLN A 244 14.55 -7.08 -12.41
C GLN A 244 14.48 -8.12 -13.53
N THR A 245 15.39 -9.10 -13.52
CA THR A 245 15.43 -10.19 -14.51
C THR A 245 15.24 -11.53 -13.82
N GLY A 246 14.95 -12.58 -14.61
CA GLY A 246 14.78 -13.94 -14.08
C GLY A 246 13.51 -14.09 -13.23
N GLU A 247 13.63 -14.82 -12.12
CA GLU A 247 12.51 -15.14 -11.22
C GLU A 247 11.94 -13.92 -10.46
N PHE A 248 12.68 -12.81 -10.42
CA PHE A 248 12.26 -11.57 -9.77
C PHE A 248 11.75 -10.51 -10.76
N ALA A 249 11.52 -10.86 -12.03
CA ALA A 249 11.13 -9.91 -13.07
C ALA A 249 9.78 -9.20 -12.85
N GLY A 250 9.13 -9.38 -11.69
CA GLY A 250 7.79 -8.91 -11.32
C GLY A 250 7.56 -7.41 -11.42
N ILE A 251 8.58 -6.66 -11.83
CA ILE A 251 8.60 -5.21 -11.94
C ILE A 251 8.92 -4.83 -13.38
N GLY A 252 7.88 -4.42 -14.11
CA GLY A 252 8.02 -3.73 -15.39
C GLY A 252 7.48 -2.31 -15.26
N ILE A 253 8.21 -1.40 -14.59
CA ILE A 253 7.79 0.00 -14.51
C ILE A 253 8.18 0.68 -15.82
N PRO A 254 7.21 1.14 -16.64
CA PRO A 254 7.54 1.84 -17.87
C PRO A 254 8.30 3.12 -17.54
N TYR A 255 9.33 3.42 -18.32
CA TYR A 255 10.04 4.68 -18.16
C TYR A 255 9.13 5.84 -18.58
N ILE A 256 8.78 6.69 -17.62
CA ILE A 256 8.07 7.96 -17.84
C ILE A 256 9.06 9.11 -17.57
N PRO A 257 9.18 10.14 -18.43
CA PRO A 257 10.06 11.28 -18.18
C PRO A 257 9.73 12.03 -16.88
N PRO A 258 10.71 12.63 -16.18
CA PRO A 258 10.47 13.37 -14.94
C PRO A 258 9.43 14.49 -15.05
N SER A 259 9.32 15.16 -16.20
CA SER A 259 8.31 16.21 -16.46
C SER A 259 6.88 15.64 -16.43
N GLN A 260 6.67 14.46 -17.00
CA GLN A 260 5.39 13.76 -16.97
C GLN A 260 5.09 13.20 -15.58
N ARG A 261 6.10 12.73 -14.83
CA ARG A 261 5.93 12.36 -13.42
C ARG A 261 5.55 13.55 -12.55
N ALA A 262 6.13 14.72 -12.80
CA ALA A 262 5.77 15.96 -12.11
C ALA A 262 4.34 16.39 -12.44
N LEU A 263 3.91 16.26 -13.70
CA LEU A 263 2.52 16.47 -14.08
C LEU A 263 1.61 15.47 -13.35
N GLY A 264 1.90 14.16 -13.44
CA GLY A 264 1.16 13.10 -12.75
C GLY A 264 1.09 13.32 -11.24
N PHE A 265 2.16 13.79 -10.60
CA PHE A 265 2.14 14.19 -9.19
C PHE A 265 1.07 15.25 -8.91
N LEU A 266 0.97 16.29 -9.75
CA LEU A 266 0.04 17.41 -9.56
C LEU A 266 -1.42 17.06 -9.91
N ILE A 267 -1.65 16.35 -11.01
CA ILE A 267 -3.00 16.10 -11.56
C ILE A 267 -3.57 14.72 -11.21
N ILE A 268 -2.74 13.76 -10.77
CA ILE A 268 -3.20 12.41 -10.42
C ILE A 268 -2.90 12.14 -8.94
N GLY A 269 -1.64 12.24 -8.53
CA GLY A 269 -1.17 11.86 -7.20
C GLY A 269 -1.75 12.70 -6.06
N LEU A 270 -1.54 14.01 -6.06
CA LEU A 270 -2.06 14.92 -5.03
C LEU A 270 -3.60 14.90 -4.93
N PRO A 271 -4.36 14.92 -6.04
CA PRO A 271 -5.81 14.72 -6.00
C PRO A 271 -6.20 13.41 -5.31
N THR A 272 -5.49 12.31 -5.58
CA THR A 272 -5.77 11.00 -4.97
C THR A 272 -5.51 11.00 -3.47
N LEU A 273 -4.42 11.65 -3.03
CA LEU A 273 -4.06 11.76 -1.62
C LEU A 273 -5.14 12.47 -0.78
N VAL A 274 -5.77 13.51 -1.32
CA VAL A 274 -6.80 14.29 -0.61
C VAL A 274 -8.23 13.80 -0.85
N GLY A 275 -8.42 12.74 -1.65
CA GLY A 275 -9.74 12.15 -1.95
C GLY A 275 -10.47 12.77 -3.14
N LEU A 276 -9.83 13.67 -3.89
CA LEU A 276 -10.38 14.30 -5.09
C LEU A 276 -10.50 13.34 -6.28
N ARG A 277 -9.71 12.28 -6.29
CA ARG A 277 -9.71 11.25 -7.34
C ARG A 277 -9.66 9.88 -6.68
N PHE A 278 -10.42 8.92 -7.19
CA PHE A 278 -10.29 7.53 -6.76
C PHE A 278 -9.06 6.89 -7.41
N PRO A 279 -8.33 6.00 -6.71
CA PRO A 279 -7.13 5.35 -7.24
C PRO A 279 -7.31 4.74 -8.64
N TRP A 280 -8.49 4.19 -8.91
CA TRP A 280 -8.85 3.47 -10.14
C TRP A 280 -9.59 4.31 -11.20
N SER A 281 -9.75 5.62 -11.01
CA SER A 281 -10.54 6.46 -11.93
C SER A 281 -9.76 7.69 -12.39
N SER A 282 -9.86 8.09 -13.65
CA SER A 282 -9.34 9.37 -14.12
C SER A 282 -10.23 10.57 -13.76
N ALA A 283 -11.48 10.31 -13.34
CA ALA A 283 -12.45 11.35 -13.02
C ALA A 283 -12.26 11.92 -11.61
N TYR A 284 -12.55 13.22 -11.44
CA TYR A 284 -12.56 13.86 -10.14
C TYR A 284 -13.92 13.71 -9.45
N PHE A 285 -13.89 13.32 -8.19
CA PHE A 285 -15.05 13.17 -7.33
C PHE A 285 -15.50 14.52 -6.78
N LEU A 286 -16.77 14.91 -7.05
CA LEU A 286 -17.37 16.15 -6.54
C LEU A 286 -16.44 17.38 -6.63
N LEU A 287 -15.91 17.63 -7.84
CA LEU A 287 -14.84 18.59 -8.09
C LEU A 287 -15.04 19.97 -7.42
N PRO A 288 -16.24 20.62 -7.45
CA PRO A 288 -16.41 21.91 -6.79
C PRO A 288 -16.10 21.89 -5.29
N VAL A 289 -16.54 20.87 -4.57
CA VAL A 289 -16.27 20.70 -3.14
C VAL A 289 -14.81 20.29 -2.92
N GLY A 290 -14.30 19.40 -3.78
CA GLY A 290 -12.92 18.94 -3.71
C GLY A 290 -11.89 20.06 -3.94
N VAL A 291 -12.19 21.05 -4.79
CA VAL A 291 -11.37 22.26 -4.93
C VAL A 291 -11.31 23.04 -3.62
N LEU A 292 -12.42 23.17 -2.89
CA LEU A 292 -12.41 23.81 -1.56
C LEU A 292 -11.55 23.04 -0.55
N VAL A 293 -11.57 21.71 -0.60
CA VAL A 293 -10.70 20.86 0.22
C VAL A 293 -9.23 21.08 -0.11
N VAL A 294 -8.87 21.11 -1.41
CA VAL A 294 -7.50 21.40 -1.86
C VAL A 294 -7.04 22.78 -1.43
N LEU A 295 -7.87 23.81 -1.62
CA LEU A 295 -7.58 25.18 -1.19
C LEU A 295 -7.41 25.27 0.33
N THR A 296 -8.14 24.47 1.10
CA THR A 296 -8.00 24.39 2.56
C THR A 296 -6.63 23.81 2.95
N TYR A 297 -6.19 22.73 2.31
CA TYR A 297 -4.84 22.18 2.53
C TYR A 297 -3.74 23.15 2.07
N ALA A 298 -3.93 23.84 0.94
CA ALA A 298 -3.00 24.86 0.45
C ALA A 298 -2.89 26.04 1.41
N LEU A 299 -4.01 26.52 1.96
CA LEU A 299 -4.04 27.56 2.99
C LEU A 299 -3.35 27.08 4.28
N ALA A 300 -3.60 25.84 4.71
CA ALA A 300 -2.97 25.26 5.88
C ALA A 300 -1.44 25.19 5.72
N LEU A 301 -0.97 24.73 4.55
CA LEU A 301 0.45 24.71 4.22
C LEU A 301 1.04 26.13 4.18
N TYR A 302 0.38 27.06 3.50
CA TYR A 302 0.80 28.46 3.43
C TYR A 302 0.93 29.10 4.82
N ARG A 303 -0.07 28.89 5.69
CA ARG A 303 -0.08 29.38 7.07
C ARG A 303 1.03 28.72 7.89
N LEU A 304 1.27 27.42 7.73
CA LEU A 304 2.39 26.76 8.40
C LEU A 304 3.75 27.26 7.89
N VAL A 305 3.89 27.68 6.63
CA VAL A 305 5.16 28.18 6.06
C VAL A 305 5.41 29.66 6.37
N ARG A 306 4.38 30.51 6.35
CA ARG A 306 4.52 31.97 6.50
C ARG A 306 4.01 32.53 7.82
N GLY A 307 3.10 31.83 8.48
CA GLY A 307 2.42 32.28 9.68
C GLY A 307 3.08 31.84 10.98
N HIS A 308 2.29 31.90 12.05
CA HIS A 308 2.68 31.43 13.36
C HIS A 308 2.87 29.92 13.38
N ASN A 309 3.87 29.47 14.12
CA ASN A 309 4.14 28.07 14.32
C ASN A 309 3.53 27.58 15.66
N PRO A 310 2.42 26.83 15.63
CA PRO A 310 1.87 26.22 16.84
C PRO A 310 2.61 24.94 17.26
N LEU A 311 3.52 24.44 16.41
CA LEU A 311 4.33 23.26 16.67
C LEU A 311 5.56 23.60 17.53
N ARG A 312 6.06 22.59 18.21
CA ARG A 312 7.31 22.65 18.98
C ARG A 312 8.52 22.92 18.07
N PRO A 313 9.67 23.31 18.64
CA PRO A 313 10.92 23.45 17.90
C PRO A 313 11.22 22.23 17.02
N GLU A 314 11.82 22.47 15.85
CA GLU A 314 12.18 21.50 14.80
C GLU A 314 11.02 20.75 14.12
N ALA A 315 9.89 20.53 14.81
CA ALA A 315 8.75 19.78 14.30
C ALA A 315 8.17 20.41 13.03
N ARG A 316 8.10 21.76 12.96
CA ARG A 316 7.69 22.48 11.75
C ARG A 316 8.59 22.15 10.56
N LEU A 317 9.90 22.16 10.76
CA LEU A 317 10.84 21.86 9.69
C LEU A 317 10.70 20.41 9.24
N LEU A 318 10.59 19.45 10.18
CA LEU A 318 10.39 18.04 9.86
C LEU A 318 9.08 17.80 9.08
N VAL A 319 7.96 18.38 9.53
CA VAL A 319 6.64 18.27 8.85
C VAL A 319 6.68 18.86 7.43
N LEU A 320 7.48 19.90 7.18
CA LEU A 320 7.65 20.49 5.85
C LEU A 320 8.69 19.73 4.98
N LEU A 321 9.72 19.14 5.60
CA LEU A 321 10.73 18.36 4.89
C LEU A 321 10.15 17.08 4.28
N ILE A 322 9.19 16.43 4.95
CA ILE A 322 8.57 15.19 4.45
C ILE A 322 7.93 15.40 3.07
N PRO A 323 6.93 16.31 2.86
CA PRO A 323 6.36 16.53 1.54
C PRO A 323 7.37 17.12 0.54
N GLY A 324 8.32 17.94 0.99
CA GLY A 324 9.36 18.51 0.12
C GLY A 324 10.29 17.43 -0.46
N LEU A 325 10.87 16.59 0.38
CA LEU A 325 11.71 15.47 -0.03
C LEU A 325 10.92 14.42 -0.80
N PHE A 326 9.68 14.14 -0.39
CA PHE A 326 8.78 13.26 -1.14
C PHE A 326 8.61 13.74 -2.59
N THR A 327 8.37 15.03 -2.80
CA THR A 327 8.18 15.60 -4.14
C THR A 327 9.43 15.39 -5.00
N ILE A 328 10.62 15.64 -4.44
CA ILE A 328 11.90 15.45 -5.14
C ILE A 328 12.11 13.97 -5.50
N ILE A 329 11.96 13.06 -4.53
CA ILE A 329 12.20 11.63 -4.73
C ILE A 329 11.17 11.04 -5.69
N PHE A 330 9.90 11.43 -5.59
CA PHE A 330 8.83 10.95 -6.48
C PHE A 330 9.11 11.32 -7.94
N ILE A 331 9.52 12.57 -8.20
CA ILE A 331 9.84 13.02 -9.57
C ILE A 331 11.10 12.33 -10.10
N ALA A 332 12.12 12.14 -9.27
CA ALA A 332 13.37 11.48 -9.66
C ALA A 332 13.20 9.96 -9.89
N SER A 333 12.36 9.31 -9.10
CA SER A 333 12.19 7.86 -9.07
C SER A 333 11.24 7.35 -10.15
N THR A 334 11.54 6.19 -10.74
CA THR A 334 10.66 5.51 -11.70
C THR A 334 9.33 5.10 -11.08
N PHE A 335 9.29 4.88 -9.76
CA PHE A 335 8.05 4.67 -9.01
C PHE A 335 7.07 5.85 -9.11
N GLY A 336 7.54 7.05 -9.52
CA GLY A 336 6.69 8.19 -9.83
C GLY A 336 5.81 8.01 -11.08
N ALA A 337 5.99 6.92 -11.83
CA ALA A 337 5.10 6.53 -12.93
C ALA A 337 3.76 5.96 -12.47
N ASP A 338 3.64 5.59 -11.19
CA ASP A 338 2.44 4.97 -10.63
C ASP A 338 1.25 5.95 -10.57
N PRO A 339 0.13 5.66 -11.26
CA PRO A 339 -1.02 6.54 -11.28
C PRO A 339 -1.99 6.27 -10.12
N THR A 340 -1.74 5.28 -9.26
CA THR A 340 -2.75 4.82 -8.29
C THR A 340 -2.78 5.67 -7.01
N GLY A 341 -1.69 6.38 -6.71
CA GLY A 341 -1.56 7.20 -5.50
C GLY A 341 -1.13 6.44 -4.24
N ARG A 342 -0.87 5.13 -4.32
CA ARG A 342 -0.41 4.30 -3.17
C ARG A 342 0.90 4.75 -2.54
N TYR A 343 1.81 5.34 -3.32
CA TYR A 343 3.07 5.87 -2.78
C TYR A 343 2.91 7.18 -1.99
N PHE A 344 1.75 7.84 -2.04
CA PHE A 344 1.50 9.09 -1.32
C PHE A 344 1.10 8.87 0.16
N LEU A 345 0.86 7.62 0.57
CA LEU A 345 0.42 7.29 1.93
C LEU A 345 1.29 7.89 3.06
N PRO A 346 2.64 7.96 2.97
CA PRO A 346 3.46 8.57 4.01
C PRO A 346 3.14 10.06 4.26
N LEU A 347 2.47 10.72 3.32
CA LEU A 347 2.07 12.13 3.45
C LEU A 347 0.79 12.32 4.28
N VAL A 348 0.03 11.26 4.57
CA VAL A 348 -1.26 11.37 5.28
C VAL A 348 -1.06 11.96 6.69
N VAL A 349 -0.01 11.54 7.40
CA VAL A 349 0.30 12.04 8.75
C VAL A 349 0.76 13.51 8.75
N PRO A 350 1.76 13.94 7.96
CA PRO A 350 2.13 15.35 7.91
C PRO A 350 0.98 16.23 7.38
N LEU A 351 0.16 15.77 6.43
CA LEU A 351 -1.04 16.50 6.01
C LEU A 351 -2.04 16.68 7.15
N GLY A 352 -2.29 15.63 7.94
CA GLY A 352 -3.16 15.71 9.11
C GLY A 352 -2.64 16.70 10.16
N ILE A 353 -1.32 16.80 10.34
CA ILE A 353 -0.70 17.77 11.23
C ILE A 353 -0.82 19.18 10.65
N ILE A 354 -0.50 19.37 9.37
CA ILE A 354 -0.61 20.66 8.65
C ILE A 354 -2.04 21.19 8.77
N PHE A 355 -3.04 20.39 8.45
CA PHE A 355 -4.44 20.78 8.58
C PHE A 355 -4.82 21.07 10.04
N GLY A 356 -4.39 20.22 10.97
CA GLY A 356 -4.55 20.45 12.41
C GLY A 356 -4.01 21.80 12.88
N THR A 357 -2.87 22.25 12.33
CA THR A 357 -2.31 23.57 12.66
C THR A 357 -3.21 24.73 12.24
N LEU A 358 -3.87 24.64 11.08
CA LEU A 358 -4.82 25.65 10.61
C LEU A 358 -6.07 25.70 11.50
N VAL A 359 -6.63 24.53 11.81
CA VAL A 359 -7.82 24.41 12.67
C VAL A 359 -7.53 24.98 14.07
N ASP A 360 -6.37 24.66 14.63
CA ASP A 360 -5.93 25.15 15.93
C ASP A 360 -5.64 26.66 15.92
N ASP A 361 -5.05 27.21 14.85
CA ASP A 361 -4.84 28.65 14.67
C ASP A 361 -6.17 29.42 14.69
N LEU A 362 -7.16 28.95 13.93
CA LEU A 362 -8.50 29.54 13.87
C LEU A 362 -9.23 29.46 15.20
N ALA A 363 -9.18 28.30 15.87
CA ALA A 363 -9.87 28.09 17.13
C ALA A 363 -9.24 28.86 18.32
N SER A 364 -7.94 29.18 18.26
CA SER A 364 -7.19 29.75 19.38
C SER A 364 -6.91 31.26 19.27
N ARG A 365 -6.78 31.83 18.06
CA ARG A 365 -6.34 33.24 17.90
C ARG A 365 -7.46 34.26 17.91
N VAL A 366 -8.64 33.90 17.45
CA VAL A 366 -9.79 34.81 17.39
C VAL A 366 -10.80 34.26 18.38
N VAL A 367 -10.97 34.87 19.55
CA VAL A 367 -11.91 34.36 20.59
C VAL A 367 -13.37 34.74 20.26
N SER A 368 -13.70 34.92 18.98
CA SER A 368 -15.09 35.11 18.57
C SER A 368 -15.77 33.75 18.38
N PRO A 369 -17.05 33.58 18.72
CA PRO A 369 -17.79 32.36 18.42
C PRO A 369 -17.71 31.95 16.93
N GLY A 370 -17.61 32.92 16.02
CA GLY A 370 -17.50 32.70 14.58
C GLY A 370 -16.22 31.96 14.13
N SER A 371 -15.08 32.15 14.80
CA SER A 371 -13.83 31.48 14.42
C SER A 371 -13.82 30.00 14.81
N ARG A 372 -14.41 29.66 15.96
CA ARG A 372 -14.60 28.28 16.41
C ARG A 372 -15.60 27.56 15.51
N ALA A 373 -16.68 28.22 15.14
CA ALA A 373 -17.61 27.71 14.13
C ALA A 373 -16.89 27.47 12.80
N ALA A 374 -16.05 28.40 12.33
CA ALA A 374 -15.25 28.22 11.12
C ALA A 374 -14.28 27.02 11.21
N ALA A 375 -13.59 26.84 12.34
CA ALA A 375 -12.71 25.69 12.57
C ALA A 375 -13.49 24.36 12.51
N VAL A 376 -14.67 24.29 13.15
CA VAL A 376 -15.55 23.11 13.08
C VAL A 376 -16.05 22.88 11.66
N MET A 377 -16.48 23.93 10.96
CA MET A 377 -16.93 23.83 9.56
C MET A 377 -15.83 23.34 8.62
N LEU A 378 -14.57 23.75 8.82
CA LEU A 378 -13.45 23.23 8.03
C LEU A 378 -13.20 21.75 8.29
N VAL A 379 -13.22 21.32 9.55
CA VAL A 379 -13.10 19.89 9.89
C VAL A 379 -14.27 19.10 9.29
N ALA A 380 -15.49 19.61 9.41
CA ALA A 380 -16.69 18.99 8.85
C ALA A 380 -16.65 18.92 7.32
N LEU A 381 -16.14 19.95 6.65
CA LEU A 381 -15.94 19.97 5.19
C LEU A 381 -15.00 18.84 4.76
N VAL A 382 -13.82 18.73 5.38
CA VAL A 382 -12.83 17.72 4.99
C VAL A 382 -13.31 16.32 5.34
N ILE A 383 -13.78 16.09 6.58
CA ILE A 383 -14.27 14.77 7.01
C ILE A 383 -15.51 14.35 6.23
N GLY A 384 -16.46 15.26 6.02
CA GLY A 384 -17.66 15.02 5.23
C GLY A 384 -17.33 14.67 3.78
N TYR A 385 -16.35 15.34 3.18
CA TYR A 385 -15.87 15.02 1.84
C TYR A 385 -15.25 13.62 1.75
N GLN A 386 -14.40 13.24 2.73
CA GLN A 386 -13.82 11.89 2.75
C GLN A 386 -14.88 10.80 2.98
N ALA A 387 -15.81 11.03 3.90
CA ALA A 387 -16.92 10.12 4.16
C ALA A 387 -17.82 9.95 2.93
N ALA A 388 -18.15 11.05 2.23
CA ALA A 388 -18.89 11.01 0.98
C ALA A 388 -18.13 10.24 -0.11
N GLY A 389 -16.81 10.42 -0.20
CA GLY A 389 -15.95 9.66 -1.13
C GLY A 389 -15.97 8.16 -0.85
N GLN A 390 -15.82 7.76 0.41
CA GLN A 390 -15.91 6.35 0.81
C GLN A 390 -17.29 5.77 0.53
N SER A 391 -18.36 6.50 0.89
CA SER A 391 -19.74 6.07 0.62
C SER A 391 -20.00 5.90 -0.88
N ALA A 392 -19.53 6.82 -1.71
CA ALA A 392 -19.68 6.74 -3.17
C ALA A 392 -18.87 5.58 -3.76
N ALA A 393 -17.67 5.29 -3.24
CA ALA A 393 -16.86 4.17 -3.68
C ALA A 393 -17.50 2.82 -3.31
N ILE A 394 -18.06 2.70 -2.10
CA ILE A 394 -18.76 1.49 -1.63
C ILE A 394 -20.00 1.20 -2.48
N GLN A 395 -20.76 2.24 -2.86
CA GLN A 395 -21.98 2.10 -3.66
C GLN A 395 -21.72 1.99 -5.17
N SER A 396 -20.47 2.15 -5.61
CA SER A 396 -20.12 2.02 -7.02
C SER A 396 -20.16 0.55 -7.44
N PRO A 397 -20.63 0.22 -8.66
CA PRO A 397 -20.53 -1.15 -9.19
C PRO A 397 -19.10 -1.69 -9.25
N THR A 398 -18.09 -0.81 -9.31
CA THR A 398 -16.67 -1.21 -9.28
C THR A 398 -16.20 -1.57 -7.86
N GLY A 399 -16.85 -1.05 -6.83
CA GLY A 399 -16.34 -1.11 -5.46
C GLY A 399 -14.99 -0.38 -5.30
N LEU A 400 -14.25 -0.78 -4.27
CA LEU A 400 -12.90 -0.32 -3.98
C LEU A 400 -11.88 -1.33 -4.53
N THR A 401 -11.02 -0.87 -5.45
CA THR A 401 -10.00 -1.70 -6.10
C THR A 401 -8.68 -0.96 -6.27
N PRO A 402 -7.51 -1.61 -6.10
CA PRO A 402 -6.24 -0.99 -6.44
C PRO A 402 -5.95 -1.00 -7.95
N GLN A 403 -6.77 -1.66 -8.76
CA GLN A 403 -6.53 -1.75 -10.20
C GLN A 403 -6.98 -0.50 -10.95
N PHE A 404 -6.04 0.16 -11.60
CA PHE A 404 -6.32 1.32 -12.45
C PHE A 404 -6.94 0.93 -13.79
N ASP A 405 -6.49 -0.18 -14.38
CA ASP A 405 -7.10 -0.73 -15.59
C ASP A 405 -8.25 -1.67 -15.21
N LEU A 406 -9.47 -1.31 -15.59
CA LEU A 406 -10.67 -2.08 -15.27
C LEU A 406 -10.75 -3.42 -16.01
N ILE A 407 -9.97 -3.63 -17.10
CA ILE A 407 -9.84 -4.96 -17.73
C ILE A 407 -9.22 -5.96 -16.74
N SER A 408 -8.33 -5.47 -15.87
CA SER A 408 -7.69 -6.26 -14.80
C SER A 408 -8.55 -6.39 -13.54
N HIS A 409 -9.70 -5.71 -13.48
CA HIS A 409 -10.62 -5.78 -12.35
C HIS A 409 -11.71 -6.82 -12.59
N ILE A 410 -11.53 -8.01 -12.03
CA ILE A 410 -12.48 -9.13 -12.14
C ILE A 410 -13.25 -9.23 -10.82
N PRO A 411 -14.59 -9.03 -10.81
CA PRO A 411 -15.43 -9.21 -9.63
C PRO A 411 -15.27 -10.60 -9.00
N ASN A 412 -15.59 -10.69 -7.71
CA ASN A 412 -15.49 -11.94 -6.95
C ASN A 412 -16.81 -12.75 -6.95
N ASP A 413 -17.87 -12.25 -7.60
CA ASP A 413 -19.23 -12.78 -7.51
C ASP A 413 -19.37 -14.24 -7.99
N HIS A 414 -18.48 -14.66 -8.90
CA HIS A 414 -18.51 -15.99 -9.53
C HIS A 414 -17.28 -16.86 -9.18
N ASP A 415 -16.47 -16.46 -8.19
CA ASP A 415 -15.29 -17.26 -7.80
C ASP A 415 -15.68 -18.64 -7.28
N ASP A 416 -16.70 -18.74 -6.42
CA ASP A 416 -17.16 -20.02 -5.86
C ASP A 416 -17.76 -20.94 -6.93
N GLU A 417 -18.52 -20.39 -7.87
CA GLU A 417 -19.11 -21.12 -9.01
C GLU A 417 -18.02 -21.66 -9.94
N LEU A 418 -17.02 -20.84 -10.26
CA LEU A 418 -15.87 -21.26 -11.05
C LEU A 418 -15.07 -22.35 -10.34
N ILE A 419 -14.79 -22.20 -9.04
CA ILE A 419 -14.04 -23.20 -8.27
C ILE A 419 -14.79 -24.54 -8.25
N ALA A 420 -16.10 -24.52 -7.97
CA ALA A 420 -16.94 -25.72 -7.97
C ALA A 420 -16.92 -26.41 -9.35
N PHE A 421 -17.14 -25.64 -10.43
CA PHE A 421 -17.10 -26.14 -11.80
C PHE A 421 -15.76 -26.84 -12.12
N LEU A 422 -14.64 -26.22 -11.80
CA LEU A 422 -13.30 -26.77 -12.09
C LEU A 422 -13.04 -28.04 -11.28
N LEU A 423 -13.43 -28.08 -10.00
CA LEU A 423 -13.27 -29.26 -9.16
C LEU A 423 -14.15 -30.42 -9.61
N ASP A 424 -15.40 -30.16 -9.99
CA ASP A 424 -16.35 -31.17 -10.47
C ASP A 424 -15.90 -31.84 -11.78
N HIS A 425 -15.20 -31.08 -12.64
CA HIS A 425 -14.62 -31.59 -13.89
C HIS A 425 -13.17 -32.09 -13.73
N ASN A 426 -12.64 -32.13 -12.50
CA ASN A 426 -11.26 -32.50 -12.18
C ASN A 426 -10.18 -31.69 -12.94
N LEU A 427 -10.48 -30.42 -13.23
CA LEU A 427 -9.61 -29.45 -13.90
C LEU A 427 -8.79 -28.70 -12.84
N ARG A 428 -7.81 -29.38 -12.26
CA ARG A 428 -7.01 -28.82 -11.14
C ARG A 428 -5.85 -27.94 -11.58
N GLN A 429 -5.45 -28.05 -12.85
CA GLN A 429 -4.35 -27.32 -13.44
C GLN A 429 -4.77 -26.69 -14.77
N GLY A 430 -3.99 -25.72 -15.23
CA GLY A 430 -4.26 -25.08 -16.50
C GLY A 430 -3.64 -23.71 -16.62
N TYR A 431 -4.06 -22.98 -17.65
CA TYR A 431 -3.52 -21.67 -17.99
C TYR A 431 -4.57 -20.59 -17.76
N THR A 432 -4.18 -19.54 -17.05
CA THR A 432 -5.00 -18.34 -16.90
C THR A 432 -4.12 -17.10 -16.79
N ASN A 433 -4.73 -15.94 -16.59
CA ASN A 433 -4.00 -14.70 -16.38
C ASN A 433 -3.66 -14.47 -14.90
N TYR A 434 -2.77 -13.50 -14.64
CA TYR A 434 -2.32 -13.15 -13.30
C TYR A 434 -3.45 -12.94 -12.29
N TRP A 435 -4.50 -12.22 -12.70
CA TRP A 435 -5.55 -11.74 -11.81
C TRP A 435 -6.46 -12.86 -11.31
N VAL A 436 -6.48 -14.00 -12.01
CA VAL A 436 -7.26 -15.20 -11.66
C VAL A 436 -6.41 -16.25 -10.95
N ALA A 437 -5.18 -16.48 -11.40
CA ALA A 437 -4.37 -17.64 -11.00
C ALA A 437 -4.16 -17.76 -9.47
N PHE A 438 -3.63 -16.71 -8.83
CA PHE A 438 -3.31 -16.75 -7.41
C PHE A 438 -4.55 -16.66 -6.52
N ARG A 439 -5.58 -15.95 -7.00
CA ARG A 439 -6.89 -15.89 -6.36
C ARG A 439 -7.53 -17.28 -6.26
N LEU A 440 -7.60 -18.01 -7.38
CA LEU A 440 -8.11 -19.38 -7.40
C LEU A 440 -7.32 -20.31 -6.48
N ALA A 441 -5.99 -20.22 -6.51
CA ALA A 441 -5.13 -21.04 -5.64
C ALA A 441 -5.40 -20.77 -4.15
N PHE A 442 -5.52 -19.51 -3.72
CA PHE A 442 -5.81 -19.23 -2.32
C PHE A 442 -7.19 -19.73 -1.89
N LEU A 443 -8.24 -19.34 -2.64
CA LEU A 443 -9.64 -19.63 -2.31
C LEU A 443 -9.94 -21.14 -2.33
N SER A 444 -9.31 -21.90 -3.22
CA SER A 444 -9.49 -23.35 -3.30
C SER A 444 -8.67 -24.16 -2.29
N GLY A 445 -7.85 -23.51 -1.46
CA GLY A 445 -6.93 -24.24 -0.58
C GLY A 445 -5.77 -24.90 -1.33
N GLU A 446 -5.32 -24.30 -2.43
CA GLU A 446 -4.31 -24.82 -3.38
C GLU A 446 -4.72 -26.13 -4.07
N GLN A 447 -6.01 -26.43 -4.11
CA GLN A 447 -6.53 -27.53 -4.93
C GLN A 447 -6.50 -27.21 -6.43
N LEU A 448 -6.58 -25.93 -6.80
CA LEU A 448 -6.49 -25.41 -8.15
C LEU A 448 -5.18 -24.62 -8.31
N THR A 449 -4.25 -25.12 -9.11
CA THR A 449 -2.89 -24.55 -9.27
C THR A 449 -2.64 -24.19 -10.73
N TYR A 450 -3.11 -23.01 -11.11
CA TYR A 450 -3.06 -22.53 -12.49
C TYR A 450 -1.81 -21.69 -12.75
N SER A 451 -1.26 -21.85 -13.96
CA SER A 451 -0.17 -21.02 -14.47
C SER A 451 -0.69 -19.66 -14.90
N ALA A 452 -0.09 -18.59 -14.38
CA ALA A 452 -0.33 -17.19 -14.81
C ALA A 452 0.39 -16.88 -16.14
N SER A 453 0.07 -17.63 -17.20
CA SER A 453 0.76 -17.55 -18.50
C SER A 453 -0.07 -16.87 -19.60
N LEU A 454 -1.33 -16.51 -19.34
CA LEU A 454 -2.15 -15.81 -20.32
C LEU A 454 -2.04 -14.29 -20.16
N PRO A 455 -2.02 -13.54 -21.29
CA PRO A 455 -2.07 -12.08 -21.24
C PRO A 455 -3.43 -11.60 -20.72
N TYR A 456 -3.45 -10.42 -20.12
CA TYR A 456 -4.68 -9.75 -19.65
C TYR A 456 -4.77 -8.29 -20.10
N LYS A 457 -3.78 -7.79 -20.84
CA LYS A 457 -3.76 -6.43 -21.35
C LYS A 457 -4.44 -6.35 -22.70
N ALA A 458 -5.02 -5.19 -23.03
CA ALA A 458 -5.71 -4.97 -24.29
C ALA A 458 -4.82 -5.20 -25.54
N ASP A 459 -3.51 -4.96 -25.42
CA ASP A 459 -2.53 -5.20 -26.48
C ASP A 459 -2.02 -6.66 -26.55
N LEU A 460 -2.57 -7.55 -25.71
CA LEU A 460 -2.15 -8.94 -25.53
C LEU A 460 -0.69 -9.11 -25.12
N SER A 461 -0.04 -8.05 -24.63
CA SER A 461 1.34 -8.18 -24.14
C SER A 461 1.39 -9.08 -22.91
N TYR A 462 2.26 -10.09 -22.98
CA TYR A 462 2.50 -11.02 -21.87
C TYR A 462 3.75 -10.62 -21.09
N ASN A 463 3.66 -10.70 -19.76
CA ASN A 463 4.79 -10.52 -18.88
C ASN A 463 5.10 -11.85 -18.16
N ARG A 464 6.26 -12.45 -18.46
CA ARG A 464 6.72 -13.69 -17.81
C ARG A 464 6.73 -13.59 -16.29
N ALA A 465 6.90 -12.37 -15.79
CA ALA A 465 6.96 -12.12 -14.38
C ALA A 465 5.63 -12.16 -13.64
N ASP A 466 4.52 -12.26 -14.36
CA ASP A 466 3.21 -12.47 -13.78
C ASP A 466 3.14 -13.85 -13.10
N ASN A 467 3.98 -14.80 -13.53
CA ASN A 467 4.16 -16.06 -12.83
C ASN A 467 5.04 -15.90 -11.58
N ARG A 468 4.42 -15.41 -10.49
CA ARG A 468 5.09 -15.15 -9.20
C ARG A 468 5.52 -16.41 -8.43
N TYR A 469 4.93 -17.56 -8.73
CA TYR A 469 5.20 -18.80 -8.01
C TYR A 469 5.42 -19.97 -8.99
N PRO A 470 6.69 -20.24 -9.36
CA PRO A 470 7.05 -21.23 -10.37
C PRO A 470 6.44 -22.63 -10.21
N PRO A 471 6.22 -23.17 -8.99
CA PRO A 471 5.60 -24.48 -8.81
C PRO A 471 4.24 -24.66 -9.49
N TYR A 472 3.42 -23.61 -9.61
CA TYR A 472 2.11 -23.73 -10.28
C TYR A 472 2.23 -23.95 -11.79
N ALA A 473 3.20 -23.29 -12.43
CA ALA A 473 3.48 -23.51 -13.85
C ALA A 473 4.08 -24.90 -14.10
N GLN A 474 4.91 -25.40 -13.18
CA GLN A 474 5.45 -26.76 -13.25
C GLN A 474 4.34 -27.81 -13.12
N ALA A 475 3.42 -27.63 -12.17
CA ALA A 475 2.24 -28.49 -12.03
C ALA A 475 1.36 -28.48 -13.28
N THR A 476 1.16 -27.30 -13.88
CA THR A 476 0.40 -27.18 -15.15
C THR A 476 1.11 -27.88 -16.31
N ALA A 477 2.42 -27.73 -16.44
CA ALA A 477 3.19 -28.38 -17.51
C ALA A 477 3.23 -29.91 -17.38
N ALA A 478 3.02 -30.45 -16.18
CA ALA A 478 3.00 -31.89 -15.92
C ALA A 478 1.59 -32.52 -15.95
N SER A 479 0.53 -31.72 -16.19
CA SER A 479 -0.85 -32.22 -16.16
C SER A 479 -1.33 -32.66 -17.54
N ASP A 480 -1.95 -33.83 -17.61
CA ASP A 480 -2.64 -34.33 -18.79
C ASP A 480 -4.06 -33.76 -18.95
N SER A 481 -4.61 -33.15 -17.90
CA SER A 481 -5.93 -32.50 -17.92
C SER A 481 -5.80 -31.04 -17.54
N ILE A 482 -6.13 -30.15 -18.47
CA ILE A 482 -5.98 -28.70 -18.30
C ILE A 482 -7.24 -27.95 -18.74
N ALA A 483 -7.41 -26.77 -18.16
CA ALA A 483 -8.32 -25.75 -18.69
C ALA A 483 -7.56 -24.47 -19.09
N TYR A 484 -8.06 -23.77 -20.10
CA TYR A 484 -7.69 -22.38 -20.35
C TYR A 484 -8.80 -21.48 -19.83
N ILE A 485 -8.46 -20.51 -18.98
CA ILE A 485 -9.41 -19.57 -18.39
C ILE A 485 -9.02 -18.16 -18.80
N THR A 486 -9.88 -17.49 -19.57
CA THR A 486 -9.74 -16.08 -19.94
C THR A 486 -10.80 -15.23 -19.24
N THR A 487 -10.59 -13.92 -19.22
CA THR A 487 -11.51 -12.96 -18.61
C THR A 487 -11.53 -11.65 -19.38
N ARG A 488 -12.71 -11.13 -19.71
CA ARG A 488 -12.93 -9.78 -20.27
C ARG A 488 -11.95 -9.37 -21.40
N LEU A 489 -11.54 -10.31 -22.25
CA LEU A 489 -10.58 -10.04 -23.33
C LEU A 489 -10.95 -10.82 -24.60
N PRO A 490 -11.98 -10.38 -25.35
CA PRO A 490 -12.47 -11.10 -26.53
C PRO A 490 -11.41 -11.36 -27.61
N ALA A 491 -10.40 -10.49 -27.70
CA ALA A 491 -9.28 -10.68 -28.62
C ALA A 491 -8.43 -11.91 -28.26
N LEU A 492 -8.26 -12.22 -26.97
CA LEU A 492 -7.56 -13.43 -26.52
C LEU A 492 -8.41 -14.68 -26.75
N ASP A 493 -9.72 -14.57 -26.54
CA ASP A 493 -10.66 -15.66 -26.83
C ASP A 493 -10.58 -16.07 -28.31
N GLN A 494 -10.64 -15.08 -29.21
CA GLN A 494 -10.51 -15.31 -30.65
C GLN A 494 -9.17 -15.92 -31.04
N ARG A 495 -8.07 -15.49 -30.42
CA ARG A 495 -6.72 -16.07 -30.64
C ARG A 495 -6.67 -17.54 -30.23
N LEU A 496 -7.19 -17.86 -29.04
CA LEU A 496 -7.26 -19.23 -28.53
C LEU A 496 -8.11 -20.12 -29.45
N GLU A 497 -9.30 -19.66 -29.80
CA GLU A 497 -10.23 -20.39 -30.67
C GLU A 497 -9.63 -20.65 -32.06
N ALA A 498 -8.98 -19.64 -32.66
CA ALA A 498 -8.27 -19.79 -33.93
C ALA A 498 -7.08 -20.75 -33.83
N ALA A 499 -6.33 -20.73 -32.73
CA ALA A 499 -5.22 -21.65 -32.50
C ALA A 499 -5.69 -23.10 -32.33
N PHE A 500 -6.82 -23.31 -31.64
CA PHE A 500 -7.44 -24.63 -31.53
C PHE A 500 -7.93 -25.14 -32.88
N GLU A 501 -8.61 -24.30 -33.67
CA GLU A 501 -9.09 -24.65 -35.01
C GLU A 501 -7.93 -24.99 -35.96
N ALA A 502 -6.88 -24.17 -36.00
CA ALA A 502 -5.71 -24.38 -36.85
C ALA A 502 -4.96 -25.70 -36.55
N ARG A 503 -5.07 -26.20 -35.31
CA ARG A 503 -4.46 -27.46 -34.87
C ARG A 503 -5.44 -28.63 -34.83
N GLY A 504 -6.71 -28.43 -35.21
CA GLY A 504 -7.74 -29.46 -35.13
C GLY A 504 -8.04 -29.94 -33.71
N ILE A 505 -7.85 -29.09 -32.70
CA ILE A 505 -8.08 -29.42 -31.29
C ILE A 505 -9.57 -29.21 -30.98
N ALA A 506 -10.27 -30.29 -30.63
CA ALA A 506 -11.63 -30.21 -30.11
C ALA A 506 -11.61 -29.76 -28.64
N TYR A 507 -12.63 -28.99 -28.24
CA TYR A 507 -12.79 -28.48 -26.87
C TYR A 507 -14.26 -28.25 -26.53
N GLU A 508 -14.55 -28.19 -25.24
CA GLU A 508 -15.79 -27.69 -24.64
C GLU A 508 -15.56 -26.28 -24.09
N LYS A 509 -16.62 -25.46 -24.06
CA LYS A 509 -16.57 -24.10 -23.55
C LYS A 509 -17.68 -23.87 -22.54
N ALA A 510 -17.32 -23.39 -21.36
CA ALA A 510 -18.26 -22.90 -20.34
C ALA A 510 -18.05 -21.40 -20.12
N VAL A 511 -19.14 -20.70 -19.81
CA VAL A 511 -19.12 -19.27 -19.44
C VAL A 511 -19.72 -19.14 -18.05
N ILE A 512 -18.92 -18.63 -17.11
CA ILE A 512 -19.29 -18.45 -15.70
C ILE A 512 -19.03 -16.99 -15.37
N GLY A 513 -20.07 -16.16 -15.38
CA GLY A 513 -19.91 -14.71 -15.24
C GLY A 513 -18.92 -14.13 -16.26
N ASP A 514 -17.80 -13.57 -15.78
CA ASP A 514 -16.73 -12.99 -16.59
C ASP A 514 -15.69 -14.01 -17.09
N PHE A 515 -15.78 -15.27 -16.67
CA PHE A 515 -14.82 -16.31 -17.01
C PHE A 515 -15.27 -17.11 -18.23
N HIS A 516 -14.39 -17.23 -19.23
CA HIS A 516 -14.54 -18.20 -20.31
C HIS A 516 -13.57 -19.35 -20.06
N VAL A 517 -14.12 -20.55 -19.88
CA VAL A 517 -13.36 -21.77 -19.57
C VAL A 517 -13.38 -22.69 -20.78
N TYR A 518 -12.22 -22.94 -21.36
CA TYR A 518 -12.01 -23.90 -22.44
C TYR A 518 -11.39 -25.17 -21.85
N TYR A 519 -12.05 -26.31 -22.02
CA TYR A 519 -11.70 -27.58 -21.38
C TYR A 519 -12.11 -28.77 -22.26
N GLY A 520 -12.05 -30.00 -21.74
CA GLY A 520 -12.54 -31.19 -22.47
C GLY A 520 -11.68 -31.60 -23.67
N PHE A 521 -10.40 -31.22 -23.65
CA PHE A 521 -9.48 -31.50 -24.76
C PHE A 521 -9.19 -33.01 -24.86
N PRO A 522 -9.34 -33.65 -26.05
CA PRO A 522 -8.97 -35.06 -26.24
C PRO A 522 -7.48 -35.33 -26.04
N THR A 523 -6.64 -34.35 -26.38
CA THR A 523 -5.19 -34.32 -26.15
C THR A 523 -4.82 -32.94 -25.63
N THR A 524 -4.06 -32.90 -24.55
CA THR A 524 -3.65 -31.70 -23.82
C THR A 524 -2.91 -30.71 -24.74
N PRO A 525 -3.49 -29.55 -25.05
CA PRO A 525 -2.83 -28.61 -25.93
C PRO A 525 -1.91 -27.71 -25.11
N HIS A 526 -0.61 -27.73 -25.42
CA HIS A 526 0.33 -26.73 -24.92
C HIS A 526 0.52 -25.65 -25.99
N LEU A 527 -0.19 -24.53 -25.82
CA LEU A 527 -0.01 -23.36 -26.65
C LEU A 527 1.19 -22.55 -26.16
N THR A 528 1.99 -22.06 -27.10
CA THR A 528 3.11 -21.17 -26.83
C THR A 528 2.67 -19.72 -26.90
N LEU A 529 3.49 -18.80 -26.38
CA LEU A 529 3.25 -17.36 -26.54
C LEU A 529 3.26 -16.90 -28.01
N ALA A 530 3.82 -17.69 -28.94
CA ALA A 530 3.74 -17.35 -30.36
C ALA A 530 2.37 -17.69 -30.95
N ASP A 531 1.61 -18.58 -30.30
CA ASP A 531 0.24 -18.95 -30.67
C ASP A 531 -0.80 -17.97 -30.09
N LEU A 532 -0.43 -17.20 -29.05
CA LEU A 532 -1.28 -16.27 -28.32
C LEU A 532 -0.97 -14.82 -28.70
#